data_AF-A0A194QZ27-F1
#
_entry.id   AF-A0A194QZ27-F1
#
_cell.length_a   1.000
_cell.length_b   1.000
_cell.length_c   1.000
_cell.angle_alpha   90.00
_cell.angle_beta   90.00
_cell.angle_gamma   90.00
#
_symmetry.space_group_name_H-M   'P 1'
#
loop_
_entity.id
_entity.type
_entity.pdbx_description
1 polymer ?
#
loop_
_entity_poly.entity_id
_entity_poly.type
_entity_poly.pdbx_seq_one_letter_code
_entity_poly.pdbx_strand_id
1 'polypeptide(L)'
;MNTRRIADKAWDLMPIDVFTSVVISAPKLMLKSLIFLSLNKIDAWREASANGLVPVNLCLQRLWDEPLCRVVFGKLVNTSSDAAERARLLAAATWESGLWLQALPSPNLVTLLDNTTFSLAISLRLGLPTNHPQCCPCGSMVDRQGHHGLSCQRSAGRLSRHAALNYVVCRALVSINVPAILEPNRIARDDGKRPDGLTLVPWKSGRCLVWDATCVDTLAASYLHGTSVTTGATASEAQTRKRRKYVYLSRNYIFFPLAFET
;
A
#
# COMPACT_ATOMS: atom_id res chain seq x y z
N MET A 1 12.41 -20.46 47.86
CA MET A 1 12.92 -19.35 47.02
C MET A 1 12.34 -19.51 45.61
N ASN A 2 11.05 -19.25 45.43
CA ASN A 2 10.45 -17.99 44.94
C ASN A 2 10.74 -17.63 43.47
N THR A 3 10.46 -18.57 42.55
CA THR A 3 10.34 -18.32 41.10
C THR A 3 9.02 -17.66 40.69
N ARG A 4 7.99 -17.66 41.56
CA ARG A 4 6.70 -16.98 41.30
C ARG A 4 6.79 -15.46 41.36
N ARG A 5 7.58 -14.88 42.28
CA ARG A 5 7.75 -13.42 42.38
C ARG A 5 8.49 -12.75 41.22
N ILE A 6 9.19 -13.52 40.38
CA ILE A 6 9.93 -12.99 39.22
C ILE A 6 9.00 -12.86 38.01
N ALA A 7 8.05 -13.79 37.84
CA ALA A 7 7.07 -13.74 36.76
C ALA A 7 6.09 -12.57 36.93
N ASP A 8 5.57 -12.33 38.14
CA ASP A 8 4.60 -11.27 38.38
C ASP A 8 5.17 -9.86 38.11
N LYS A 9 6.46 -9.64 38.40
CA LYS A 9 7.14 -8.36 38.11
C LYS A 9 7.56 -8.19 36.65
N ALA A 10 7.69 -9.28 35.90
CA ALA A 10 8.07 -9.23 34.48
C ALA A 10 6.91 -8.72 33.60
N TRP A 11 5.66 -8.94 34.03
CA TRP A 11 4.46 -8.52 33.29
C TRP A 11 4.12 -7.03 33.47
N ASP A 12 4.49 -6.42 34.60
CA ASP A 12 4.25 -5.00 34.87
C ASP A 12 5.18 -4.06 34.09
N LEU A 13 6.25 -4.60 33.49
CA LEU A 13 7.25 -3.85 32.73
C LEU A 13 7.13 -4.04 31.20
N MET A 14 6.12 -4.78 30.73
CA MET A 14 5.94 -5.02 29.29
C MET A 14 5.23 -3.86 28.60
N PRO A 15 5.76 -3.35 27.47
CA PRO A 15 5.05 -2.42 26.60
C PRO A 15 3.71 -3.01 26.15
N ILE A 16 2.70 -2.15 25.98
CA ILE A 16 1.32 -2.50 25.57
C ILE A 16 1.31 -3.45 24.36
N ASP A 17 2.27 -3.28 23.47
CA ASP A 17 2.43 -3.98 22.19
C ASP A 17 2.79 -5.47 22.33
N VAL A 18 3.41 -5.88 23.45
CA VAL A 18 3.77 -7.28 23.74
C VAL A 18 2.57 -8.04 24.32
N PHE A 19 1.65 -7.32 24.98
CA PHE A 19 0.49 -7.89 25.65
C PHE A 19 -0.56 -8.41 24.64
N THR A 20 -0.77 -7.69 23.52
CA THR A 20 -1.67 -8.12 22.44
C THR A 20 -1.24 -9.46 21.83
N SER A 21 0.06 -9.71 21.69
CA SER A 21 0.58 -10.98 21.17
C SER A 21 0.35 -12.17 22.11
N VAL A 22 0.47 -11.97 23.42
CA VAL A 22 0.36 -13.02 24.44
C VAL A 22 -1.10 -13.46 24.68
N VAL A 23 -2.06 -12.53 24.59
CA VAL A 23 -3.50 -12.84 24.75
C VAL A 23 -4.03 -13.77 23.64
N ILE A 24 -3.42 -13.73 22.45
CA ILE A 24 -3.91 -14.44 21.26
C ILE A 24 -3.42 -15.91 21.21
N SER A 25 -2.34 -16.24 21.92
CA SER A 25 -1.70 -17.58 21.85
C SER A 25 -2.02 -18.51 23.03
N ALA A 26 -2.83 -18.08 24.01
CA ALA A 26 -3.10 -18.87 25.20
C ALA A 26 -4.22 -19.92 24.99
N PRO A 27 -4.01 -21.21 25.32
CA PRO A 27 -5.05 -22.24 25.21
C PRO A 27 -6.23 -21.97 26.16
N LYS A 28 -7.44 -22.37 25.73
CA LYS A 28 -8.78 -22.10 26.33
C LYS A 28 -8.91 -22.27 27.86
N LEU A 29 -8.00 -23.00 28.52
CA LEU A 29 -8.01 -23.23 29.97
C LEU A 29 -7.33 -22.13 30.80
N MET A 30 -6.61 -21.19 30.18
CA MET A 30 -6.04 -19.98 30.81
C MET A 30 -7.00 -18.77 30.80
N LEU A 31 -8.25 -18.93 30.32
CA LEU A 31 -9.19 -17.80 30.21
C LEU A 31 -9.68 -17.26 31.56
N LYS A 32 -9.72 -18.09 32.62
CA LYS A 32 -10.22 -17.63 33.94
C LYS A 32 -9.24 -16.72 34.68
N SER A 33 -7.94 -16.81 34.41
CA SER A 33 -6.92 -15.90 34.95
C SER A 33 -6.67 -14.66 34.09
N LEU A 34 -6.98 -14.72 32.78
CA LEU A 34 -6.88 -13.58 31.85
C LEU A 34 -8.05 -12.58 31.97
N ILE A 35 -9.19 -12.99 32.54
CA ILE A 35 -10.31 -12.10 32.89
C ILE A 35 -10.01 -11.26 34.17
N PHE A 36 -8.85 -11.48 34.80
CA PHE A 36 -8.24 -10.52 35.74
C PHE A 36 -7.41 -9.45 35.01
N LEU A 37 -7.85 -9.04 33.80
CA LEU A 37 -7.53 -7.73 33.27
C LEU A 37 -8.03 -6.71 34.30
N SER A 38 -7.12 -6.17 35.12
CA SER A 38 -7.46 -5.16 36.13
C SER A 38 -8.34 -4.09 35.48
N LEU A 39 -9.47 -3.74 36.09
CA LEU A 39 -10.40 -2.71 35.61
C LEU A 39 -9.65 -1.47 35.07
N ASN A 40 -8.57 -1.09 35.75
CA ASN A 40 -7.64 -0.03 35.38
C ASN A 40 -7.11 -0.09 33.93
N LYS A 41 -6.89 -1.28 33.35
CA LYS A 41 -6.38 -1.43 31.97
C LYS A 41 -7.48 -1.26 30.94
N ILE A 42 -8.71 -1.70 31.24
CA ILE A 42 -9.86 -1.44 30.38
C ILE A 42 -10.21 0.04 30.42
N ASP A 43 -10.14 0.66 31.60
CA ASP A 43 -10.40 2.10 31.76
C ASP A 43 -9.32 2.94 31.05
N ALA A 44 -8.03 2.58 31.17
CA ALA A 44 -6.97 3.22 30.39
C ALA A 44 -7.17 3.06 28.86
N TRP A 45 -7.62 1.89 28.40
CA TRP A 45 -7.95 1.70 26.98
C TRP A 45 -9.15 2.55 26.57
N ARG A 46 -10.19 2.65 27.41
CA ARG A 46 -11.37 3.48 27.15
C ARG A 46 -10.98 4.95 26.99
N GLU A 47 -10.13 5.47 27.88
CA GLU A 47 -9.61 6.84 27.82
C GLU A 47 -8.78 7.09 26.56
N ALA A 48 -7.97 6.10 26.14
CA ALA A 48 -7.15 6.20 24.93
C ALA A 48 -7.97 6.04 23.63
N SER A 49 -9.09 5.32 23.68
CA SER A 49 -9.98 5.09 22.54
C SER A 49 -10.94 6.28 22.35
N ALA A 50 -11.03 6.83 21.13
CA ALA A 50 -11.89 7.99 20.86
C ALA A 50 -13.38 7.79 21.22
N ASN A 51 -13.86 6.54 21.24
CA ASN A 51 -15.28 6.23 21.42
C ASN A 51 -15.60 5.68 22.83
N GLY A 52 -14.59 5.28 23.62
CA GLY A 52 -14.78 4.71 24.97
C GLY A 52 -15.58 3.40 25.06
N LEU A 53 -16.01 2.84 23.93
CA LEU A 53 -16.85 1.64 23.87
C LEU A 53 -15.98 0.38 23.84
N VAL A 54 -16.11 -0.45 24.87
CA VAL A 54 -15.43 -1.75 24.93
C VAL A 54 -15.97 -2.66 23.84
N PRO A 55 -15.11 -3.41 23.12
CA PRO A 55 -15.54 -4.36 22.10
C PRO A 55 -16.56 -5.38 22.61
N VAL A 56 -17.60 -5.62 21.81
CA VAL A 56 -18.61 -6.66 22.10
C VAL A 56 -17.98 -8.06 22.07
N ASN A 57 -17.03 -8.29 21.15
CA ASN A 57 -16.26 -9.53 21.07
C ASN A 57 -14.83 -9.28 21.56
N LEU A 58 -14.57 -9.65 22.81
CA LEU A 58 -13.27 -9.45 23.47
C LEU A 58 -12.14 -10.29 22.84
N CYS A 59 -12.46 -11.34 22.08
CA CYS A 59 -11.47 -12.23 21.46
C CYS A 59 -10.96 -11.72 20.10
N LEU A 60 -11.60 -10.69 19.52
CA LEU A 60 -11.22 -10.19 18.20
C LEU A 60 -10.25 -9.01 18.35
N GLN A 61 -8.94 -9.26 18.20
CA GLN A 61 -7.87 -8.27 18.35
C GLN A 61 -8.15 -6.96 17.60
N ARG A 62 -8.63 -7.04 16.35
CA ARG A 62 -8.90 -5.86 15.53
C ARG A 62 -9.85 -4.87 16.19
N LEU A 63 -10.84 -5.31 16.97
CA LEU A 63 -11.77 -4.41 17.65
C LEU A 63 -11.10 -3.60 18.78
N TRP A 64 -10.00 -4.12 19.34
CA TRP A 64 -9.19 -3.43 20.34
C TRP A 64 -8.18 -2.48 19.70
N ASP A 65 -7.55 -2.90 18.61
CA ASP A 65 -6.44 -2.17 17.97
C ASP A 65 -6.94 -1.03 17.07
N GLU A 66 -7.99 -1.26 16.27
CA GLU A 66 -8.44 -0.31 15.25
C GLU A 66 -8.80 1.09 15.81
N PRO A 67 -9.51 1.22 16.97
CA PRO A 67 -9.78 2.53 17.56
C PRO A 67 -8.50 3.28 17.96
N LEU A 68 -7.52 2.58 18.55
CA LEU A 68 -6.26 3.18 18.96
C LEU A 68 -5.41 3.58 17.75
N CYS A 69 -5.31 2.71 16.74
CA CYS A 69 -4.65 3.00 15.48
C CYS A 69 -5.23 4.25 14.82
N ARG A 70 -6.56 4.43 14.84
CA ARG A 70 -7.22 5.62 14.28
C ARG A 70 -6.85 6.90 15.05
N VAL A 71 -6.79 6.84 16.38
CA VAL A 71 -6.36 7.98 17.22
C VAL A 71 -4.91 8.36 16.94
N VAL A 72 -4.01 7.37 16.93
CA VAL A 72 -2.59 7.58 16.64
C VAL A 72 -2.40 8.13 15.23
N PHE A 73 -3.07 7.56 14.23
CA PHE A 73 -3.04 8.05 12.86
C PHE A 73 -3.52 9.50 12.75
N GLY A 74 -4.66 9.82 13.36
CA GLY A 74 -5.18 11.20 13.39
C GLY A 74 -4.20 12.17 14.03
N LYS A 75 -3.54 11.77 15.12
CA LYS A 75 -2.48 12.56 15.76
C LYS A 75 -1.32 12.79 14.79
N LEU A 76 -0.74 11.74 14.22
CA LEU A 76 0.39 11.84 13.28
C LEU A 76 0.09 12.77 12.10
N VAL A 77 -1.07 12.58 11.47
CA VAL A 77 -1.50 13.36 10.30
C VAL A 77 -1.77 14.83 10.63
N ASN A 78 -2.29 15.13 11.83
CA ASN A 78 -2.59 16.50 12.27
C ASN A 78 -1.37 17.22 12.83
N THR A 79 -0.38 16.52 13.39
CA THR A 79 0.86 17.12 13.90
C THR A 79 1.96 17.26 12.85
N SER A 80 1.83 16.57 11.71
CA SER A 80 2.80 16.63 10.61
C SER A 80 2.82 18.02 9.97
N SER A 81 3.95 18.73 10.09
CA SER A 81 4.21 19.99 9.38
C SER A 81 4.79 19.79 7.99
N ASP A 82 5.39 18.61 7.73
CA ASP A 82 5.91 18.24 6.42
C ASP A 82 4.81 17.67 5.51
N ALA A 83 4.68 18.23 4.32
CA ALA A 83 3.72 17.79 3.31
C ALA A 83 4.07 16.39 2.77
N ALA A 84 5.36 16.04 2.68
CA ALA A 84 5.79 14.73 2.21
C ALA A 84 5.49 13.63 3.23
N GLU A 85 5.81 13.87 4.51
CA GLU A 85 5.39 12.98 5.59
C GLU A 85 3.87 12.78 5.62
N ARG A 86 3.10 13.87 5.53
CA ARG A 86 1.64 13.80 5.53
C ARG A 86 1.08 13.03 4.33
N ALA A 87 1.59 13.27 3.12
CA ALA A 87 1.21 12.54 1.91
C ALA A 87 1.52 11.03 2.03
N ARG A 88 2.69 10.68 2.57
CA ARG A 88 3.09 9.29 2.82
C ARG A 88 2.16 8.60 3.82
N LEU A 89 1.84 9.25 4.94
CA LEU A 89 0.92 8.72 5.94
C LEU A 89 -0.47 8.45 5.35
N LEU A 90 -0.99 9.41 4.60
CA LEU A 90 -2.28 9.28 3.91
C LEU A 90 -2.29 8.12 2.90
N ALA A 91 -1.23 7.99 2.09
CA ALA A 91 -1.09 6.89 1.12
C ALA A 91 -0.96 5.53 1.80
N ALA A 92 -0.13 5.43 2.85
CA ALA A 92 0.07 4.19 3.61
C ALA A 92 -1.16 3.75 4.43
N ALA A 93 -2.11 4.67 4.67
CA ALA A 93 -3.36 4.36 5.35
C ALA A 93 -4.48 3.89 4.39
N THR A 94 -4.26 3.92 3.08
CA THR A 94 -5.22 3.32 2.12
C THR A 94 -5.32 1.83 2.34
N TRP A 95 -6.53 1.29 2.19
CA TRP A 95 -6.75 -0.15 2.39
C TRP A 95 -5.96 -0.99 1.37
N GLU A 96 -5.72 -0.46 0.16
CA GLU A 96 -4.95 -1.12 -0.89
C GLU A 96 -3.45 -1.19 -0.59
N SER A 97 -2.88 -0.21 0.12
CA SER A 97 -1.43 -0.05 0.30
C SER A 97 -0.74 -1.24 0.96
N GLY A 98 -1.48 -2.00 1.77
CA GLY A 98 -1.02 -3.15 2.55
C GLY A 98 -1.43 -4.51 1.98
N LEU A 99 -2.20 -4.58 0.88
CA LEU A 99 -2.71 -5.85 0.35
C LEU A 99 -1.60 -6.85 -0.02
N TRP A 100 -0.45 -6.33 -0.44
CA TRP A 100 0.71 -7.15 -0.78
C TRP A 100 1.27 -7.94 0.42
N LEU A 101 1.01 -7.51 1.66
CA LEU A 101 1.37 -8.26 2.87
C LEU A 101 0.52 -9.52 3.07
N GLN A 102 -0.63 -9.58 2.42
CA GLN A 102 -1.53 -10.74 2.44
C GLN A 102 -1.35 -11.64 1.22
N ALA A 103 -0.51 -11.23 0.25
CA ALA A 103 -0.23 -12.04 -0.92
C ALA A 103 0.65 -13.24 -0.55
N LEU A 104 0.34 -14.42 -1.08
CA LEU A 104 1.16 -15.61 -0.90
C LEU A 104 2.56 -15.37 -1.52
N PRO A 105 3.66 -15.45 -0.75
CA PRO A 105 5.00 -15.29 -1.29
C PRO A 105 5.38 -16.54 -2.11
N SER A 106 5.40 -16.42 -3.43
CA SER A 106 5.71 -17.54 -4.33
C SER A 106 6.56 -17.09 -5.52
N PRO A 107 7.75 -17.68 -5.74
CA PRO A 107 8.55 -17.43 -6.94
C PRO A 107 7.78 -17.77 -8.22
N ASN A 108 7.02 -18.88 -8.20
CA ASN A 108 6.25 -19.36 -9.35
C ASN A 108 5.11 -18.41 -9.74
N LEU A 109 4.58 -17.66 -8.77
CA LEU A 109 3.56 -16.64 -9.01
C LEU A 109 4.15 -15.24 -9.17
N VAL A 110 5.48 -15.09 -9.10
CA VAL A 110 6.17 -13.79 -9.18
C VAL A 110 5.65 -12.81 -8.11
N THR A 111 5.34 -13.34 -6.92
CA THR A 111 4.86 -12.57 -5.75
C THR A 111 5.84 -12.63 -4.58
N LEU A 112 6.92 -13.42 -4.71
CA LEU A 112 7.98 -13.45 -3.71
C LEU A 112 8.87 -12.20 -3.85
N LEU A 113 8.92 -11.39 -2.79
CA LEU A 113 9.94 -10.37 -2.60
C LEU A 113 11.09 -10.95 -1.78
N ASP A 114 12.33 -10.69 -2.17
CA ASP A 114 13.48 -11.00 -1.33
C ASP A 114 13.51 -10.08 -0.09
N ASN A 115 14.27 -10.47 0.93
CA ASN A 115 14.35 -9.73 2.20
C ASN A 115 14.74 -8.26 2.02
N THR A 116 15.62 -7.94 1.07
CA THR A 116 16.07 -6.57 0.83
C THR A 116 14.95 -5.75 0.21
N THR A 117 14.29 -6.29 -0.83
CA THR A 117 13.15 -5.63 -1.47
C THR A 117 11.97 -5.47 -0.52
N PHE A 118 11.67 -6.48 0.30
CA PHE A 118 10.64 -6.41 1.32
C PHE A 118 10.95 -5.32 2.34
N SER A 119 12.17 -5.32 2.89
CA SER A 119 12.62 -4.32 3.86
C SER A 119 12.58 -2.90 3.27
N LEU A 120 13.00 -2.72 2.03
CA LEU A 120 12.94 -1.44 1.33
C LEU A 120 11.49 -0.97 1.15
N ALA A 121 10.58 -1.86 0.74
CA ALA A 121 9.17 -1.55 0.54
C ALA A 121 8.46 -1.13 1.85
N ILE A 122 8.82 -1.74 2.98
CA ILE A 122 8.34 -1.35 4.30
C ILE A 122 8.96 -0.01 4.73
N SER A 123 10.27 0.14 4.56
CA SER A 123 11.02 1.34 4.95
C SER A 123 10.49 2.59 4.24
N LEU A 124 10.21 2.50 2.94
CA LEU A 124 9.59 3.58 2.17
C LEU A 124 8.21 3.98 2.71
N ARG A 125 7.37 3.00 3.11
CA ARG A 125 6.05 3.26 3.69
C ARG A 125 6.15 3.89 5.09
N LEU A 126 7.11 3.43 5.89
CA LEU A 126 7.38 3.96 7.24
C LEU A 126 8.17 5.27 7.25
N GLY A 127 8.70 5.72 6.10
CA GLY A 127 9.50 6.95 5.99
C GLY A 127 10.89 6.81 6.60
N LEU A 128 11.39 5.57 6.67
CA LEU A 128 12.69 5.27 7.23
C LEU A 128 13.81 5.58 6.20
N PRO A 129 15.03 5.90 6.66
CA PRO A 129 16.19 6.00 5.79
C PRO A 129 16.45 4.68 5.05
N THR A 130 16.47 4.73 3.72
CA THR A 130 16.73 3.58 2.83
C THR A 130 18.06 3.70 2.10
N ASN A 131 18.48 4.93 1.84
CA ASN A 131 19.60 5.24 0.98
C ASN A 131 20.62 6.11 1.72
N HIS A 132 21.89 5.99 1.33
CA HIS A 132 22.85 7.04 1.59
C HIS A 132 22.60 8.20 0.61
N PRO A 133 22.73 9.48 1.04
CA PRO A 133 22.59 10.60 0.12
C PRO A 133 23.57 10.47 -1.04
N GLN A 134 23.07 10.56 -2.27
CA GLN A 134 23.87 10.35 -3.48
C GLN A 134 23.31 11.10 -4.68
N CYS A 135 24.19 11.51 -5.60
CA CYS A 135 23.77 12.21 -6.82
C CYS A 135 23.17 11.20 -7.81
N CYS A 136 21.92 11.42 -8.20
CA CYS A 136 21.29 10.61 -9.25
C CYS A 136 21.95 10.90 -10.61
N PRO A 137 22.01 9.94 -11.55
CA PRO A 137 22.43 10.19 -12.92
C PRO A 137 21.66 11.31 -13.64
N CYS A 138 20.49 11.75 -13.14
CA CYS A 138 19.78 12.92 -13.67
C CYS A 138 20.29 14.28 -13.13
N GLY A 139 21.26 14.27 -12.21
CA GLY A 139 21.82 15.46 -11.57
C GLY A 139 21.12 15.89 -10.27
N SER A 140 19.99 15.26 -9.92
CA SER A 140 19.27 15.58 -8.69
C SER A 140 19.89 14.89 -7.46
N MET A 141 19.85 15.57 -6.33
CA MET A 141 20.28 15.01 -5.04
C MET A 141 19.22 14.01 -4.55
N VAL A 142 19.63 12.77 -4.30
CA VAL A 142 18.79 11.78 -3.61
C VAL A 142 19.05 11.89 -2.12
N ASP A 143 18.00 12.09 -1.34
CA ASP A 143 18.07 12.15 0.12
C ASP A 143 18.21 10.75 0.75
N ARG A 144 18.15 10.71 2.09
CA ARG A 144 18.24 9.46 2.85
C ARG A 144 17.02 8.55 2.68
N GLN A 145 15.86 9.11 2.31
CA GLN A 145 14.61 8.36 2.18
C GLN A 145 14.49 7.70 0.80
N GLY A 146 15.20 8.23 -0.20
CA GLY A 146 15.37 7.56 -1.49
C GLY A 146 14.21 7.70 -2.47
N HIS A 147 13.21 8.54 -2.16
CA HIS A 147 11.98 8.67 -2.95
C HIS A 147 12.21 9.13 -4.40
N HIS A 148 13.26 9.91 -4.65
CA HIS A 148 13.61 10.39 -5.99
C HIS A 148 13.67 9.27 -7.05
N GLY A 149 14.14 8.07 -6.68
CA GLY A 149 14.22 6.93 -7.60
C GLY A 149 12.86 6.46 -8.13
N LEU A 150 11.76 6.80 -7.46
CA LEU A 150 10.40 6.40 -7.82
C LEU A 150 9.82 7.30 -8.93
N SER A 151 10.18 8.59 -8.95
CA SER A 151 9.75 9.59 -9.95
C SER A 151 10.77 9.85 -11.06
N CYS A 152 12.04 9.55 -10.84
CA CYS A 152 13.10 9.89 -11.79
C CYS A 152 12.95 9.16 -13.14
N GLN A 153 13.01 9.94 -14.23
CA GLN A 153 12.94 9.41 -15.59
C GLN A 153 14.17 8.55 -15.97
N ARG A 154 15.31 8.78 -15.31
CA ARG A 154 16.55 8.01 -15.49
C ARG A 154 16.68 6.82 -14.54
N SER A 155 15.66 6.55 -13.71
CA SER A 155 15.65 5.40 -12.81
C SER A 155 15.57 4.10 -13.58
N ALA A 156 16.55 3.21 -13.37
CA ALA A 156 16.61 1.90 -14.04
C ALA A 156 15.37 1.03 -13.75
N GLY A 157 14.79 1.15 -12.56
CA GLY A 157 13.62 0.38 -12.15
C GLY A 157 12.29 0.83 -12.75
N ARG A 158 12.24 1.93 -13.51
CA ARG A 158 10.98 2.45 -14.07
C ARG A 158 10.36 1.50 -15.10
N LEU A 159 11.16 1.03 -16.05
CA LEU A 159 10.66 0.16 -17.13
C LEU A 159 10.28 -1.23 -16.60
N SER A 160 11.06 -1.79 -15.68
CA SER A 160 10.76 -3.08 -15.06
C SER A 160 9.48 -3.04 -14.24
N ARG A 161 9.25 -1.99 -13.43
CA ARG A 161 7.99 -1.79 -12.69
C ARG A 161 6.79 -1.73 -13.62
N HIS A 162 6.89 -0.96 -14.70
CA HIS A 162 5.82 -0.82 -15.69
C HIS A 162 5.51 -2.13 -16.42
N ALA A 163 6.54 -2.87 -16.84
CA ALA A 163 6.40 -4.17 -17.48
C ALA A 163 5.78 -5.20 -16.53
N ALA A 164 6.24 -5.27 -15.28
CA ALA A 164 5.71 -6.18 -14.27
C ALA A 164 4.21 -5.92 -14.00
N LEU A 165 3.82 -4.65 -13.92
CA LEU A 165 2.42 -4.26 -13.75
C LEU A 165 1.56 -4.78 -14.91
N ASN A 166 1.96 -4.46 -16.14
CA ASN A 166 1.25 -4.90 -17.33
C ASN A 166 1.17 -6.42 -17.44
N TYR A 167 2.25 -7.12 -17.08
CA TYR A 167 2.26 -8.58 -17.01
C TYR A 167 1.23 -9.13 -16.03
N VAL A 168 1.12 -8.57 -14.82
CA VAL A 168 0.12 -8.99 -13.82
C VAL A 168 -1.30 -8.83 -14.35
N VAL A 169 -1.61 -7.71 -15.00
CA VAL A 169 -2.93 -7.45 -15.60
C VAL A 169 -3.24 -8.45 -16.71
N CYS A 170 -2.30 -8.66 -17.63
CA CYS A 170 -2.46 -9.61 -18.73
C CYS A 170 -2.65 -11.04 -18.20
N ARG A 171 -1.85 -11.46 -17.23
CA ARG A 171 -1.96 -12.78 -16.59
C ARG A 171 -3.30 -12.96 -15.89
N ALA A 172 -3.80 -11.93 -15.21
CA ALA A 172 -5.10 -11.97 -14.56
C ALA A 172 -6.24 -12.19 -15.59
N LEU A 173 -6.21 -11.49 -16.73
CA LEU A 173 -7.17 -11.70 -17.82
C LEU A 173 -7.09 -13.13 -18.39
N VAL A 174 -5.88 -13.61 -18.66
CA VAL A 174 -5.67 -14.97 -19.17
C VAL A 174 -6.17 -16.02 -18.18
N SER A 175 -5.99 -15.80 -16.86
CA SER A 175 -6.46 -16.72 -15.82
C SER A 175 -7.99 -16.89 -15.77
N ILE A 176 -8.74 -15.91 -16.30
CA ILE A 176 -10.20 -15.98 -16.44
C ILE A 176 -10.64 -16.33 -17.86
N ASN A 177 -9.76 -16.97 -18.65
CA ASN A 177 -9.99 -17.36 -20.04
C ASN A 177 -10.33 -16.19 -20.97
N VAL A 178 -9.81 -14.98 -20.69
CA VAL A 178 -9.88 -13.84 -21.59
C VAL A 178 -8.50 -13.67 -22.24
N PRO A 179 -8.31 -14.11 -23.49
CA PRO A 179 -7.02 -13.97 -24.16
C PRO A 179 -6.68 -12.49 -24.31
N ALA A 180 -5.47 -12.13 -23.93
CA ALA A 180 -4.98 -10.76 -23.99
C ALA A 180 -3.52 -10.74 -24.42
N ILE A 181 -3.13 -9.65 -25.08
CA ILE A 181 -1.74 -9.41 -25.52
C ILE A 181 -1.24 -8.11 -24.93
N LEU A 182 0.06 -8.08 -24.64
CA LEU A 182 0.78 -6.86 -24.33
C LEU A 182 1.28 -6.22 -25.62
N GLU A 183 1.45 -4.90 -25.56
CA GLU A 183 2.03 -4.12 -26.63
C GLU A 183 1.39 -4.44 -28.00
N PRO A 184 0.08 -4.21 -28.17
CA PRO A 184 -0.60 -4.51 -29.42
C PRO A 184 -0.15 -3.59 -30.55
N ASN A 185 0.08 -4.18 -31.72
CA ASN A 185 0.41 -3.44 -32.95
C ASN A 185 -0.86 -2.90 -33.63
N ARG A 186 -0.76 -1.74 -34.28
CA ARG A 186 -1.77 -1.20 -35.23
C ARG A 186 -3.17 -0.92 -34.64
N ILE A 187 -3.30 -0.68 -33.33
CA ILE A 187 -4.57 -0.23 -32.74
C ILE A 187 -4.92 1.21 -33.16
N ALA A 188 -3.93 2.09 -33.21
CA ALA A 188 -4.06 3.46 -33.69
C ALA A 188 -3.37 3.59 -35.06
N ARG A 189 -4.03 4.24 -36.02
CA ARG A 189 -3.59 4.29 -37.42
C ARG A 189 -2.52 5.36 -37.67
N ASP A 190 -2.54 6.48 -36.94
CA ASP A 190 -1.87 7.70 -37.42
C ASP A 190 -0.96 8.42 -36.40
N ASP A 191 -0.96 8.05 -35.10
CA ASP A 191 -0.29 8.86 -34.06
C ASP A 191 0.86 8.16 -33.33
N GLY A 192 1.22 6.93 -33.72
CA GLY A 192 2.27 6.14 -33.07
C GLY A 192 1.99 5.80 -31.60
N LYS A 193 0.79 6.13 -31.08
CA LYS A 193 0.45 5.84 -29.68
C LYS A 193 0.09 4.38 -29.56
N ARG A 194 0.78 3.72 -28.63
CA ARG A 194 0.62 2.30 -28.35
C ARG A 194 0.08 2.16 -26.92
N PRO A 195 -1.14 1.64 -26.72
CA PRO A 195 -1.59 1.22 -25.41
C PRO A 195 -0.79 -0.01 -24.97
N ASP A 196 -0.80 -0.32 -23.68
CA ASP A 196 0.02 -1.39 -23.14
C ASP A 196 -0.57 -2.79 -23.34
N GLY A 197 -1.89 -2.90 -23.51
CA GLY A 197 -2.51 -4.18 -23.77
C GLY A 197 -3.91 -4.13 -24.35
N LEU A 198 -4.34 -5.27 -24.88
CA LEU A 198 -5.59 -5.47 -25.59
C LEU A 198 -6.13 -6.88 -25.34
N THR A 199 -7.44 -7.02 -25.11
CA THR A 199 -8.11 -8.33 -25.17
C THR A 199 -8.37 -8.74 -26.62
N LEU A 200 -8.12 -10.01 -26.95
CA LEU A 200 -8.36 -10.55 -28.29
C LEU A 200 -9.83 -10.92 -28.52
N VAL A 201 -10.62 -10.98 -27.44
CA VAL A 201 -12.06 -11.18 -27.47
C VAL A 201 -12.81 -9.93 -26.96
N PRO A 202 -14.06 -9.72 -27.39
CA PRO A 202 -14.89 -8.64 -26.86
C PRO A 202 -15.03 -8.71 -25.33
N TRP A 203 -14.76 -7.60 -24.66
CA TRP A 203 -14.96 -7.45 -23.23
C TRP A 203 -16.42 -7.13 -22.90
N LYS A 204 -17.01 -6.18 -23.64
CA LYS A 204 -18.41 -5.79 -23.47
C LYS A 204 -18.96 -5.13 -24.75
N SER A 205 -20.21 -5.46 -25.09
CA SER A 205 -20.92 -4.89 -26.24
C SER A 205 -20.14 -5.01 -27.56
N GLY A 206 -19.54 -6.17 -27.83
CA GLY A 206 -18.78 -6.42 -29.06
C GLY A 206 -17.43 -5.70 -29.15
N ARG A 207 -17.01 -4.94 -28.13
CA ARG A 207 -15.75 -4.19 -28.13
C ARG A 207 -14.71 -4.82 -27.21
N CYS A 208 -13.47 -4.88 -27.68
CA CYS A 208 -12.33 -5.33 -26.88
C CYS A 208 -11.96 -4.30 -25.81
N LEU A 209 -11.40 -4.78 -24.70
CA LEU A 209 -10.79 -3.96 -23.67
C LEU A 209 -9.37 -3.58 -24.12
N VAL A 210 -9.03 -2.31 -23.98
CA VAL A 210 -7.69 -1.77 -24.16
C VAL A 210 -7.30 -1.08 -22.87
N TRP A 211 -6.09 -1.30 -22.39
CA TRP A 211 -5.58 -0.63 -21.21
C TRP A 211 -4.20 -0.03 -21.45
N ASP A 212 -3.87 0.93 -20.61
CA ASP A 212 -2.57 1.56 -20.58
C ASP A 212 -2.29 1.91 -19.11
N ALA A 213 -1.19 1.36 -18.61
CA ALA A 213 -0.78 1.45 -17.23
C ALA A 213 0.11 2.67 -16.99
N THR A 214 0.12 3.12 -15.75
CA THR A 214 1.04 4.14 -15.29
C THR A 214 1.27 3.98 -13.81
N CYS A 215 2.52 4.21 -13.42
CA CYS A 215 2.93 4.27 -12.03
C CYS A 215 3.43 5.70 -11.80
N VAL A 216 2.87 6.36 -10.78
CA VAL A 216 3.16 7.73 -10.40
C VAL A 216 3.62 7.75 -8.94
N ASP A 217 4.53 8.66 -8.63
CA ASP A 217 5.10 8.80 -7.29
C ASP A 217 4.27 9.81 -6.50
N THR A 218 3.71 9.36 -5.38
CA THR A 218 2.88 10.20 -4.48
C THR A 218 3.69 11.36 -3.91
N LEU A 219 4.99 11.19 -3.76
CA LEU A 219 5.92 12.14 -3.13
C LEU A 219 6.70 12.98 -4.16
N ALA A 220 6.39 12.84 -5.44
CA ALA A 220 6.99 13.71 -6.45
C ALA A 220 6.62 15.17 -6.19
N ALA A 221 7.61 16.06 -6.31
CA ALA A 221 7.46 17.49 -5.99
C ALA A 221 6.28 18.16 -6.73
N SER A 222 5.97 17.74 -7.95
CA SER A 222 4.84 18.28 -8.73
C SER A 222 3.46 17.89 -8.20
N TYR A 223 3.37 16.83 -7.39
CA TYR A 223 2.11 16.27 -6.91
C TYR A 223 1.88 16.45 -5.41
N LEU A 224 2.93 16.82 -4.67
CA LEU A 224 2.95 16.88 -3.21
C LEU A 224 1.81 17.73 -2.62
N HIS A 225 1.48 18.86 -3.27
CA HIS A 225 0.40 19.75 -2.84
C HIS A 225 -0.97 19.07 -2.83
N GLY A 226 -1.23 18.20 -3.82
CA GLY A 226 -2.48 17.44 -3.91
C GLY A 226 -2.48 16.22 -2.99
N THR A 227 -1.38 15.47 -2.96
CA THR A 227 -1.28 14.21 -2.21
C THR A 227 -1.21 14.40 -0.71
N SER A 228 -0.75 15.56 -0.22
CA SER A 228 -0.78 15.89 1.20
C SER A 228 -2.21 16.16 1.72
N VAL A 229 -3.18 16.37 0.84
CA VAL A 229 -4.57 16.66 1.21
C VAL A 229 -5.47 15.46 0.91
N THR A 230 -5.34 14.92 -0.30
CA THR A 230 -6.24 13.89 -0.83
C THR A 230 -5.42 12.68 -1.26
N THR A 231 -5.70 11.55 -0.60
CA THR A 231 -5.10 10.27 -0.95
C THR A 231 -5.50 9.83 -2.36
N GLY A 232 -4.57 9.28 -3.15
CA GLY A 232 -4.85 8.80 -4.52
C GLY A 232 -5.04 9.92 -5.55
N ALA A 233 -4.76 11.18 -5.19
CA ALA A 233 -4.94 12.33 -6.09
C ALA A 233 -4.11 12.19 -7.37
N THR A 234 -2.87 11.73 -7.26
CA THR A 234 -1.97 11.59 -8.40
C THR A 234 -2.40 10.45 -9.32
N ALA A 235 -2.80 9.31 -8.76
CA ALA A 235 -3.36 8.21 -9.54
C ALA A 235 -4.61 8.65 -10.31
N SER A 236 -5.52 9.39 -9.66
CA SER A 236 -6.74 9.91 -10.29
C SER A 236 -6.45 10.90 -11.43
N GLU A 237 -5.50 11.82 -11.22
CA GLU A 237 -5.05 12.75 -12.26
C GLU A 237 -4.41 12.01 -13.43
N ALA A 238 -3.55 11.02 -13.13
CA ALA A 238 -2.88 10.21 -14.14
C ALA A 238 -3.90 9.40 -14.97
N GLN A 239 -4.94 8.84 -14.34
CA GLN A 239 -6.05 8.20 -15.07
C GLN A 239 -6.73 9.18 -16.00
N THR A 240 -7.10 10.37 -15.50
CA THR A 240 -7.76 11.42 -16.30
C THR A 240 -6.92 11.80 -17.51
N ARG A 241 -5.61 11.99 -17.33
CA ARG A 241 -4.66 12.27 -18.42
C ARG A 241 -4.64 11.15 -19.46
N LYS A 242 -4.63 9.88 -19.03
CA LYS A 242 -4.66 8.72 -19.94
C LYS A 242 -6.00 8.61 -20.69
N ARG A 243 -7.14 8.86 -20.04
CA ARG A 243 -8.46 8.91 -20.71
C ARG A 243 -8.47 9.96 -21.81
N ARG A 244 -7.95 11.16 -21.53
CA ARG A 244 -7.83 12.23 -22.53
C ARG A 244 -6.89 11.83 -23.67
N LYS A 245 -5.72 11.26 -23.35
CA LYS A 245 -4.73 10.79 -24.35
C LYS A 245 -5.33 9.80 -25.35
N TYR A 246 -6.16 8.88 -24.86
CA TYR A 246 -6.72 7.77 -25.64
C TYR A 246 -8.22 7.92 -25.94
N VAL A 247 -8.77 9.14 -25.86
CA VAL A 247 -10.21 9.38 -26.05
C VAL A 247 -10.72 8.83 -27.38
N TYR A 248 -9.90 8.90 -28.43
CA TYR A 248 -10.20 8.41 -29.79
C TYR A 248 -10.44 6.90 -29.85
N LEU A 249 -9.85 6.10 -28.94
CA LEU A 249 -10.06 4.65 -28.90
C LEU A 249 -11.49 4.28 -28.50
N SER A 250 -12.18 5.17 -27.78
CA SER A 250 -13.53 4.91 -27.24
C SER A 250 -14.58 4.63 -28.32
N ARG A 251 -14.31 5.00 -29.59
CA ARG A 251 -15.18 4.69 -30.73
C ARG A 251 -15.28 3.19 -30.98
N ASN A 252 -14.15 2.47 -30.95
CA ASN A 252 -14.06 1.06 -31.35
C ASN A 252 -13.71 0.13 -30.18
N TYR A 253 -13.16 0.67 -29.09
CA TYR A 253 -12.64 -0.08 -27.95
C TYR A 253 -13.24 0.43 -26.64
N ILE A 254 -13.11 -0.39 -25.59
CA ILE A 254 -13.33 0.03 -24.21
C ILE A 254 -11.96 0.36 -23.63
N PHE A 255 -11.66 1.64 -23.44
CA PHE A 255 -10.39 2.07 -22.88
C PHE A 255 -10.46 2.17 -21.34
N PHE A 256 -9.54 1.48 -20.66
CA PHE A 256 -9.42 1.51 -19.20
C PHE A 256 -8.02 1.97 -18.77
N PRO A 257 -7.88 3.17 -18.17
CA PRO A 257 -6.60 3.63 -17.65
C PRO A 257 -6.29 2.98 -16.30
N LEU A 258 -5.11 2.38 -16.19
CA LEU A 258 -4.64 1.80 -14.93
C LEU A 258 -3.58 2.73 -14.33
N ALA A 259 -3.86 3.37 -13.20
CA ALA A 259 -2.89 4.23 -12.52
C ALA A 259 -2.68 3.75 -11.09
N PHE A 260 -1.41 3.70 -10.69
CA PHE A 260 -0.98 3.27 -9.38
C PHE A 260 -0.01 4.28 -8.79
N GLU A 261 -0.13 4.48 -7.49
CA GLU A 261 0.80 5.28 -6.71
C GLU A 261 1.91 4.40 -6.12
N THR A 262 3.12 4.95 -6.03
CA THR A 262 4.26 4.37 -5.31
C THR A 262 4.79 5.32 -4.27
#